data_AF-A0A7K1SQF0-F1
#
_entry.id   AF-A0A7K1SQF0-F1
#
_cell.length_a   1.000
_cell.length_b   1.000
_cell.length_c   1.000
_cell.angle_alpha   90.00
_cell.angle_beta   90.00
_cell.angle_gamma   90.00
#
_symmetry.space_group_name_H-M   'P 1'
#
loop_
_entity.id
_entity.type
_entity.pdbx_description
1 polymer ?
#
loop_
_entity_poly.entity_id
_entity_poly.type
_entity_poly.pdbx_seq_one_letter_code
_entity_poly.pdbx_strand_id
1 'polypeptide(L)'
;MKTALLPPSDRQIHITIEAIKNRLKHPAMNKPANRALKEGYSEMINILKERRETYTGINRLCALRAQAIAMLGVDYIVGHCSDRSLLDLPIKE
;
A
#
# COMPACT_ATOMS: atom_id res chain seq x y z
N MET A 1 23.94 -1.39 7.24
CA MET A 1 23.43 -1.62 5.86
C MET A 1 22.10 -2.35 5.99
N LYS A 2 20.99 -1.80 5.52
CA LYS A 2 19.74 -2.57 5.41
C LYS A 2 19.92 -3.55 4.24
N THR A 3 19.87 -4.84 4.50
CA THR A 3 19.82 -5.85 3.45
C THR A 3 18.53 -5.65 2.68
N ALA A 4 18.60 -5.43 1.36
CA ALA A 4 17.41 -5.43 0.52
C ALA A 4 16.72 -6.79 0.66
N LEU A 5 15.39 -6.77 0.83
CA LEU A 5 14.59 -7.98 0.79
C LEU A 5 14.49 -8.45 -0.66
N LEU A 6 14.17 -9.72 -0.86
CA LEU A 6 13.83 -10.21 -2.19
C LEU A 6 12.48 -9.63 -2.63
N PRO A 7 12.32 -9.28 -3.91
CA PRO A 7 11.01 -8.96 -4.48
C PRO A 7 9.98 -10.06 -4.16
N PRO A 8 8.72 -9.70 -3.87
CA PRO A 8 7.70 -10.64 -3.47
C PRO A 8 7.27 -11.52 -4.65
N SER A 9 7.04 -12.80 -4.35
CA SER A 9 6.40 -13.74 -5.26
C SER A 9 4.94 -13.37 -5.53
N ASP A 10 4.37 -13.89 -6.61
CA ASP A 10 2.95 -13.78 -6.98
C ASP A 10 2.02 -14.17 -5.83
N ARG A 11 2.38 -15.25 -5.13
CA ARG A 11 1.64 -15.73 -3.97
C ARG A 11 1.67 -14.72 -2.82
N GLN A 12 2.83 -14.13 -2.54
CA GLN A 12 2.97 -13.10 -1.51
C GLN A 12 2.19 -11.83 -1.90
N ILE A 13 2.27 -11.38 -3.15
CA ILE A 13 1.49 -10.25 -3.66
C ILE A 13 -0.01 -10.50 -3.49
N HIS A 14 -0.50 -11.69 -3.87
CA HIS A 14 -1.91 -12.04 -3.72
C HIS A 14 -2.37 -12.00 -2.26
N ILE A 15 -1.59 -12.60 -1.34
CA ILE A 15 -1.88 -12.58 0.09
C ILE A 15 -1.92 -11.14 0.63
N THR A 16 -0.93 -10.31 0.25
CA THR A 16 -0.87 -8.90 0.67
C THR A 16 -2.07 -8.10 0.16
N ILE A 17 -2.48 -8.30 -1.10
CA ILE A 17 -3.68 -7.65 -1.67
C ILE A 17 -4.93 -8.01 -0.85
N GLU A 18 -5.14 -9.28 -0.53
CA GLU A 18 -6.31 -9.70 0.26
C GLU A 18 -6.27 -9.13 1.69
N ALA A 19 -5.08 -9.04 2.30
CA ALA A 19 -4.93 -8.39 3.59
C ALA A 19 -5.28 -6.89 3.54
N ILE A 20 -4.83 -6.15 2.52
CA ILE A 20 -5.18 -4.73 2.32
C ILE A 20 -6.69 -4.58 2.07
N LYS A 21 -7.28 -5.44 1.23
CA LYS A 21 -8.74 -5.44 1.01
C LYS A 21 -9.51 -5.66 2.31
N ASN A 22 -9.04 -6.54 3.18
CA ASN A 22 -9.66 -6.76 4.49
C ASN A 22 -9.54 -5.53 5.40
N ARG A 23 -8.39 -4.83 5.41
CA ARG A 23 -8.26 -3.55 6.12
C ARG A 23 -9.24 -2.49 5.59
N LEU A 24 -9.43 -2.42 4.28
CA LEU A 24 -10.38 -1.49 3.65
C LEU A 24 -11.85 -1.74 4.04
N LYS A 25 -12.20 -2.95 4.51
CA LYS A 25 -13.54 -3.27 5.02
C LYS A 25 -13.79 -2.75 6.45
N HIS A 26 -12.77 -2.26 7.16
CA HIS A 26 -12.94 -1.77 8.53
C HIS A 26 -13.94 -0.59 8.56
N PRO A 27 -14.95 -0.56 9.45
CA PRO A 27 -16.00 0.47 9.44
C PRO A 27 -15.45 1.91 9.50
N ALA A 28 -14.39 2.14 10.29
CA ALA A 28 -13.76 3.44 10.40
C ALA A 28 -13.11 3.95 9.09
N MET A 29 -12.84 3.09 8.09
CA MET A 29 -12.32 3.53 6.79
C MET A 29 -13.27 4.46 6.03
N ASN A 30 -14.56 4.46 6.37
CA ASN A 30 -15.53 5.37 5.77
C ASN A 30 -15.54 6.77 6.42
N LYS A 31 -14.83 6.95 7.55
CA LYS A 31 -14.70 8.26 8.20
C LYS A 31 -13.81 9.19 7.35
N PRO A 32 -14.15 10.50 7.26
CA PRO A 32 -13.33 11.46 6.52
C PRO A 32 -11.85 11.49 6.94
N ALA A 33 -11.56 11.25 8.23
CA ALA A 33 -10.21 11.17 8.78
C ALA A 33 -9.33 10.09 8.15
N ASN A 34 -9.94 9.06 7.53
CA ASN A 34 -9.26 7.95 6.86
C ASN A 34 -9.31 8.04 5.33
N ARG A 35 -9.84 9.12 4.74
CA ARG A 35 -9.95 9.29 3.28
C ARG A 35 -8.61 9.07 2.56
N ALA A 36 -7.54 9.69 3.06
CA ALA A 36 -6.20 9.54 2.48
C ALA A 36 -5.63 8.11 2.62
N LEU A 37 -5.95 7.42 3.72
CA LEU A 37 -5.54 6.03 3.93
C LEU A 37 -6.28 5.10 2.96
N LYS A 38 -7.59 5.32 2.77
CA LYS A 38 -8.42 4.60 1.80
C LYS A 38 -7.92 4.81 0.37
N GLU A 39 -7.67 6.06 -0.02
CA GLU A 39 -7.12 6.43 -1.34
C GLU A 39 -5.76 5.76 -1.58
N GLY A 40 -4.83 5.89 -0.63
CA GLY A 40 -3.50 5.29 -0.74
C GLY A 40 -3.54 3.76 -0.85
N TYR A 41 -4.39 3.08 -0.07
CA TYR A 41 -4.55 1.63 -0.18
C TYR A 41 -5.22 1.19 -1.49
N SER A 42 -6.17 1.96 -2.01
CA SER A 42 -6.75 1.69 -3.33
C SER A 42 -5.68 1.72 -4.43
N GLU A 43 -4.82 2.74 -4.44
CA GLU A 43 -3.72 2.80 -5.42
C GLU A 43 -2.64 1.76 -5.16
N MET A 44 -2.32 1.46 -3.90
CA MET A 44 -1.41 0.37 -3.55
C MET A 44 -1.87 -0.96 -4.13
N ILE A 45 -3.17 -1.29 -4.09
CA ILE A 45 -3.70 -2.51 -4.73
C ILE A 45 -3.45 -2.49 -6.25
N ASN A 46 -3.59 -1.35 -6.93
CA ASN A 46 -3.31 -1.25 -8.36
C ASN A 46 -1.83 -1.48 -8.63
N ILE A 47 -0.94 -0.82 -7.88
CA ILE A 47 0.51 -1.00 -7.95
C ILE A 47 0.90 -2.48 -7.79
N LEU A 48 0.34 -3.16 -6.80
CA LEU A 48 0.62 -4.58 -6.54
C LEU A 48 0.13 -5.48 -7.69
N LYS A 49 -1.05 -5.23 -8.24
CA LYS A 49 -1.60 -5.99 -9.39
C LYS A 49 -0.80 -5.78 -10.66
N GLU A 50 -0.36 -4.55 -10.91
CA GLU A 50 0.40 -4.15 -12.08
C GLU A 50 1.89 -4.48 -11.98
N ARG A 51 2.37 -4.87 -10.78
CA ARG A 51 3.80 -4.97 -10.46
C ARG A 51 4.55 -3.68 -10.80
N ARG A 52 3.96 -2.54 -10.46
CA ARG A 52 4.54 -1.24 -10.80
C ARG A 52 5.80 -1.01 -9.96
N GLU A 53 6.96 -0.98 -10.62
CA GLU A 53 8.28 -0.78 -9.99
C GLU A 53 8.71 0.69 -9.90
N THR A 54 7.89 1.61 -10.40
CA THR A 54 8.18 3.06 -10.37
C THR A 54 7.07 3.83 -9.67
N TYR A 55 7.41 5.02 -9.14
CA TYR A 55 6.45 5.91 -8.50
C TYR A 55 5.55 6.69 -9.48
N THR A 56 5.54 6.30 -10.76
CA THR A 56 4.79 6.98 -11.81
C THR A 56 3.30 7.02 -11.50
N GLY A 57 2.70 8.20 -11.62
CA GLY A 57 1.27 8.44 -11.39
C GLY A 57 0.85 8.62 -9.94
N ILE A 58 1.72 8.30 -8.96
CA ILE A 58 1.39 8.44 -7.53
C ILE A 58 1.14 9.90 -7.15
N ASN A 59 1.86 10.84 -7.77
CA ASN A 59 1.70 12.29 -7.54
C ASN A 59 0.30 12.83 -7.90
N ARG A 60 -0.56 12.03 -8.57
CA ARG A 60 -1.94 12.38 -8.89
C ARG A 60 -2.91 12.16 -7.73
N LEU A 61 -2.51 11.43 -6.68
CA LEU A 61 -3.34 11.24 -5.50
C LEU A 61 -3.49 12.56 -4.73
N CYS A 62 -4.69 12.80 -4.20
CA CYS A 62 -5.09 14.09 -3.63
C CYS A 62 -4.30 14.43 -2.36
N ALA A 63 -4.05 13.46 -1.48
CA ALA A 63 -3.37 13.69 -0.21
C ALA A 63 -1.91 13.22 -0.24
N LEU A 64 -0.98 14.02 0.30
CA LEU A 64 0.43 13.62 0.47
C LEU A 64 0.58 12.30 1.24
N ARG A 65 -0.26 12.09 2.26
CA ARG A 65 -0.31 10.82 3.00
C ARG A 65 -0.73 9.65 2.10
N ALA A 66 -1.67 9.85 1.19
CA ALA A 66 -2.07 8.81 0.23
C ALA A 66 -0.91 8.47 -0.72
N GLN A 67 -0.18 9.49 -1.19
CA GLN A 67 1.02 9.32 -2.02
C GLN A 67 2.08 8.48 -1.30
N ALA A 68 2.43 8.83 -0.06
CA ALA A 68 3.40 8.09 0.74
C ALA A 68 2.98 6.62 0.96
N ILE A 69 1.68 6.37 1.17
CA ILE A 69 1.16 5.01 1.30
C ILE A 69 1.31 4.24 -0.02
N ALA A 70 0.95 4.84 -1.15
CA ALA A 70 1.11 4.19 -2.45
C ALA A 70 2.58 3.88 -2.76
N MET A 71 3.52 4.76 -2.38
CA MET A 71 4.97 4.52 -2.54
C MET A 71 5.44 3.27 -1.79
N LEU A 72 4.87 2.96 -0.61
CA LEU A 72 5.18 1.72 0.10
C LEU A 72 4.83 0.47 -0.72
N GLY A 73 3.82 0.54 -1.59
CA GLY A 73 3.49 -0.54 -2.52
C GLY A 73 4.61 -0.80 -3.53
N VAL A 74 5.19 0.27 -4.08
CA VAL A 74 6.35 0.16 -5.00
C VAL A 74 7.56 -0.36 -4.24
N ASP A 75 7.84 0.19 -3.06
CA ASP A 75 8.95 -0.25 -2.21
C ASP A 75 8.84 -1.74 -1.85
N TYR A 76 7.63 -2.24 -1.63
CA TYR A 76 7.42 -3.67 -1.42
C TYR A 76 7.69 -4.49 -2.69
N ILE A 77 7.19 -4.05 -3.85
CA ILE A 77 7.42 -4.74 -5.13
C ILE A 77 8.91 -4.87 -5.46
N VAL A 78 9.71 -3.85 -5.17
CA VAL A 78 11.17 -3.88 -5.45
C VAL A 78 12.00 -4.48 -4.30
N GLY A 79 11.37 -4.93 -3.20
CA GLY A 79 12.06 -5.55 -2.07
C GLY A 79 12.74 -4.58 -1.10
N HIS A 80 12.33 -3.31 -1.06
CA HIS A 80 12.82 -2.32 -0.10
C HIS A 80 12.13 -2.41 1.28
N CYS A 81 10.93 -2.99 1.35
CA CYS A 81 10.20 -3.16 2.60
C CYS A 81 9.40 -4.47 2.64
N SER A 82 8.98 -4.89 3.84
CA SER A 82 8.10 -6.04 4.04
C SER A 82 6.63 -5.64 4.04
N ASP A 83 5.75 -6.62 3.85
CA ASP A 83 4.30 -6.50 3.90
C ASP A 83 3.77 -5.87 5.20
N ARG A 84 4.44 -6.09 6.34
CA ARG A 84 4.09 -5.43 7.62
C ARG A 84 4.05 -3.90 7.50
N SER A 85 4.97 -3.33 6.72
CA SER A 85 5.03 -1.87 6.51
C SER A 85 3.75 -1.34 5.85
N LEU A 86 3.07 -2.17 5.06
CA LEU A 86 1.84 -1.82 4.37
C LEU A 86 0.63 -2.01 5.30
N LEU A 87 0.67 -3.04 6.14
CA LEU A 87 -0.47 -3.46 6.97
C LEU A 87 -0.54 -2.77 8.34
N ASP A 88 0.53 -2.15 8.85
CA ASP A 88 0.54 -1.56 10.19
C ASP A 88 0.11 -0.07 10.24
N LEU A 89 -0.36 0.49 9.11
CA LEU A 89 -0.74 1.89 9.04
C LEU A 89 -2.02 2.17 9.86
N PRO A 90 -2.00 3.11 10.83
CA PRO A 90 -3.10 3.29 11.77
C PRO A 90 -4.37 3.80 11.10
N ILE A 91 -5.49 3.12 11.39
CA ILE A 91 -6.85 3.57 11.10
C ILE A 91 -7.27 4.47 12.24
N LYS A 92 -7.74 5.68 11.93
CA LYS A 92 -8.24 6.61 12.94
C LYS A 92 -9.68 6.24 13.30
N GLU A 93 -9.93 5.99 14.58
CA GLU A 93 -11.29 5.90 15.13
C GLU A 93 -11.97 7.28 15.17
#